data_AF-A0A1L1Q0M7-F1
#
_entry.id   AF-A0A1L1Q0M7-F1
#
_cell.length_a   1.000
_cell.length_b   1.000
_cell.length_c   1.000
_cell.angle_alpha   90.00
_cell.angle_beta   90.00
_cell.angle_gamma   90.00
#
_symmetry.space_group_name_H-M   'P 1'
#
loop_
_entity.id
_entity.type
_entity.pdbx_description
1 polymer ?
#
loop_
_entity_poly.entity_id
_entity_poly.type
_entity_poly.pdbx_seq_one_letter_code
_entity_poly.pdbx_strand_id
1 'polypeptide(L)'
;MIRLVELGQVNVSLNTVDKLARALGVTTGSLVGSKPVARQEGDAPIEEVLARNLVSARKGLKLTQDTLGQRSGVSMFVIAHIERQARNPSLQTLARLAVALDLSLEALLSQ
;
A
#
# COMPACT_ATOMS: atom_id res chain seq x y z
N MET A 1 7.84 -4.95 -21.87
CA MET A 1 7.03 -4.54 -20.69
C MET A 1 7.83 -4.54 -19.38
N ILE A 2 8.70 -5.51 -19.10
CA ILE A 2 9.49 -5.58 -17.84
C ILE A 2 10.43 -4.37 -17.66
N ARG A 3 11.07 -3.88 -18.74
CA ARG A 3 11.99 -2.73 -18.72
C ARG A 3 11.34 -1.40 -18.26
N LEU A 4 10.02 -1.25 -18.39
CA LEU A 4 9.29 -0.05 -17.96
C LEU A 4 9.02 -0.04 -16.44
N VAL A 5 8.88 -1.23 -15.84
CA VAL A 5 8.72 -1.40 -14.39
C VAL A 5 10.04 -1.09 -13.68
N GLU A 6 11.18 -1.52 -14.25
CA GLU A 6 12.52 -1.20 -13.73
C GLU A 6 12.87 0.30 -13.80
N LEU A 7 12.33 1.03 -14.77
CA LEU A 7 12.54 2.47 -14.93
C LEU A 7 11.61 3.34 -14.06
N GLY A 8 10.76 2.73 -13.23
CA GLY A 8 9.80 3.46 -12.39
C GLY A 8 8.70 4.20 -13.17
N GLN A 9 8.53 3.88 -14.46
CA GLN A 9 7.60 4.58 -15.36
C GLN A 9 6.20 3.97 -15.41
N VAL A 10 5.95 2.85 -14.70
CA VAL A 10 4.63 2.21 -14.68
C VAL A 10 3.92 2.49 -13.37
N ASN A 11 2.78 3.17 -13.47
CA ASN A 11 1.84 3.33 -12.38
C ASN A 11 1.08 2.00 -12.13
N VAL A 12 1.73 1.05 -11.46
CA VAL A 12 1.15 -0.28 -11.18
C VAL A 12 0.09 -0.19 -10.08
N SER A 13 -1.03 -0.89 -10.26
CA SER A 13 -2.10 -0.95 -9.28
C SER A 13 -1.81 -1.99 -8.18
N LEU A 14 -2.28 -1.76 -6.96
CA LEU A 14 -2.06 -2.69 -5.85
C LEU A 14 -2.59 -4.10 -6.14
N ASN A 15 -3.78 -4.22 -6.75
CA ASN A 15 -4.33 -5.50 -7.18
C ASN A 15 -3.38 -6.27 -8.14
N THR A 16 -2.72 -5.56 -9.06
CA THR A 16 -1.75 -6.20 -9.97
C THR A 16 -0.56 -6.79 -9.19
N VAL A 17 -0.08 -6.07 -8.18
CA VAL A 17 1.03 -6.52 -7.32
C VAL A 17 0.58 -7.70 -6.44
N ASP A 18 -0.62 -7.66 -5.87
CA ASP A 18 -1.16 -8.77 -5.06
C ASP A 18 -1.35 -10.04 -5.90
N LYS A 19 -1.84 -9.93 -7.13
CA LYS A 19 -1.91 -11.07 -8.06
C LYS A 19 -0.55 -11.70 -8.33
N LEU A 20 0.47 -10.87 -8.54
CA LEU A 20 1.84 -11.34 -8.74
C LEU A 20 2.37 -12.01 -7.46
N ALA A 21 2.16 -11.40 -6.30
CA ALA A 21 2.57 -11.97 -5.01
C ALA A 21 1.92 -13.34 -4.75
N ARG A 22 0.62 -13.47 -5.05
CA ARG A 22 -0.11 -14.75 -4.98
C ARG A 22 0.46 -15.80 -5.91
N ALA A 23 0.76 -15.44 -7.17
CA ALA A 23 1.35 -16.37 -8.13
C ALA A 23 2.75 -16.86 -7.70
N LEU A 24 3.48 -16.02 -6.95
CA LEU A 24 4.80 -16.36 -6.39
C LEU A 24 4.74 -17.02 -5.01
N GLY A 25 3.53 -17.18 -4.42
CA GLY A 25 3.37 -17.78 -3.09
C GLY A 25 3.87 -16.91 -1.93
N VAL A 26 3.98 -15.59 -2.14
CA VAL A 26 4.50 -14.64 -1.14
C VAL A 26 3.45 -13.62 -0.71
N THR A 27 3.69 -12.95 0.42
CA THR A 27 2.87 -11.81 0.86
C THR A 27 3.19 -10.58 0.03
N THR A 28 2.20 -9.70 -0.16
CA THR A 28 2.33 -8.53 -1.05
C THR A 28 3.34 -7.51 -0.53
N GLY A 29 3.40 -7.28 0.79
CA GLY A 29 4.43 -6.44 1.40
C GLY A 29 5.85 -6.96 1.15
N SER A 30 6.07 -8.27 1.25
CA SER A 30 7.39 -8.86 1.03
C SER A 30 7.89 -8.78 -0.41
N LEU A 31 6.96 -8.70 -1.39
CA LEU A 31 7.30 -8.56 -2.81
C LEU A 31 7.90 -7.18 -3.14
N VAL A 32 7.48 -6.14 -2.39
CA VAL A 32 8.06 -4.78 -2.50
C VAL A 32 9.17 -4.53 -1.48
N GLY A 33 9.38 -5.48 -0.56
CA GLY A 33 10.38 -5.46 0.49
C GLY A 33 11.67 -6.18 0.11
N SER A 34 12.56 -6.34 1.11
CA SER A 34 13.89 -6.93 0.88
C SER A 34 13.94 -8.45 1.07
N LYS A 35 12.95 -9.04 1.76
CA LYS A 35 12.94 -10.47 2.10
C LYS A 35 11.58 -11.08 1.77
N PRO A 36 11.52 -12.09 0.87
CA PRO A 36 10.28 -12.81 0.60
C PRO A 36 9.72 -13.46 1.87
N VAL A 37 8.42 -13.29 2.09
CA VAL A 37 7.68 -13.95 3.17
C VAL A 37 6.62 -14.83 2.53
N ALA A 38 6.63 -16.12 2.84
CA ALA A 38 5.65 -17.06 2.32
C ALA A 38 4.24 -16.68 2.77
N ARG A 39 3.28 -16.72 1.85
CA ARG A 39 1.87 -16.54 2.15
C ARG A 39 1.36 -17.73 2.96
N GLN A 40 0.55 -17.48 3.99
CA GLN A 40 -0.06 -18.52 4.82
C GLN A 40 -1.56 -18.64 4.54
N GLU A 41 -2.12 -19.81 4.81
CA GLU A 41 -3.57 -19.98 4.88
C GLU A 41 -4.13 -19.09 5.99
N GLY A 42 -5.10 -18.24 5.66
CA GLY A 42 -5.65 -17.25 6.57
C GLY A 42 -5.10 -15.83 6.41
N ASP A 43 -4.16 -15.62 5.50
CA ASP A 43 -3.70 -14.26 5.18
C ASP A 43 -4.85 -13.36 4.70
N ALA A 44 -5.01 -12.18 5.31
CA ALA A 44 -6.10 -11.28 5.01
C ALA A 44 -5.96 -10.69 3.58
N PRO A 45 -7.09 -10.25 2.98
CA PRO A 45 -7.06 -9.52 1.72
C PRO A 45 -6.17 -8.27 1.80
N ILE A 46 -5.45 -7.96 0.72
CA ILE A 46 -4.47 -6.86 0.72
C ILE A 46 -5.11 -5.49 0.98
N GLU A 47 -6.36 -5.31 0.57
CA GLU A 47 -7.14 -4.10 0.82
C GLU A 47 -7.41 -3.91 2.32
N GLU A 48 -7.64 -4.99 3.05
CA GLU A 48 -7.83 -4.96 4.51
C GLU A 48 -6.54 -4.61 5.23
N VAL A 49 -5.43 -5.26 4.85
CA VAL A 49 -4.10 -4.99 5.39
C VAL A 49 -3.75 -3.52 5.21
N LEU A 50 -3.88 -3.02 3.98
CA LEU A 50 -3.60 -1.62 3.67
C LEU A 50 -4.49 -0.66 4.47
N ALA A 51 -5.81 -0.90 4.50
CA ALA A 51 -6.75 -0.03 5.20
C ALA A 51 -6.43 0.03 6.71
N ARG A 52 -6.22 -1.14 7.34
CA ARG A 52 -5.85 -1.27 8.75
C ARG A 52 -4.56 -0.51 9.06
N ASN A 53 -3.52 -0.74 8.27
CA ASN A 53 -2.21 -0.14 8.49
C ASN A 53 -2.24 1.38 8.27
N LEU A 54 -2.93 1.85 7.23
CA LEU A 54 -3.09 3.27 6.95
C LEU A 54 -3.82 4.00 8.09
N VAL A 55 -4.94 3.43 8.57
CA VAL A 55 -5.70 3.99 9.70
C VAL A 55 -4.85 4.01 10.97
N SER A 56 -4.16 2.91 11.25
CA SER A 56 -3.32 2.77 12.45
C SER A 56 -2.19 3.80 12.46
N ALA A 57 -1.41 3.88 11.38
CA ALA A 57 -0.31 4.83 11.24
C ALA A 57 -0.78 6.29 11.34
N ARG A 58 -1.86 6.63 10.63
CA ARG A 58 -2.42 7.98 10.65
C ARG A 58 -2.87 8.38 12.05
N LYS A 59 -3.58 7.49 12.75
CA LYS A 59 -4.05 7.75 14.13
C LYS A 59 -2.90 7.79 15.13
N GLY A 60 -1.87 6.97 14.97
CA GLY A 60 -0.65 7.01 15.78
C GLY A 60 0.04 8.37 15.73
N LEU A 61 0.04 9.02 14.56
CA LEU A 61 0.53 10.38 14.35
C LEU A 61 -0.51 11.48 14.67
N LYS A 62 -1.69 11.13 15.19
CA LYS A 62 -2.80 12.05 15.49
C LYS A 62 -3.26 12.91 14.29
N LEU A 63 -3.17 12.36 13.08
CA LEU A 63 -3.53 13.06 11.86
C LEU A 63 -5.00 12.84 11.50
N THR A 64 -5.66 13.86 10.98
CA THR A 64 -6.93 13.68 10.25
C THR A 64 -6.66 13.20 8.81
N GLN A 65 -7.69 12.71 8.11
CA GLN A 65 -7.55 12.34 6.68
C GLN A 65 -7.18 13.56 5.83
N ASP A 66 -7.72 14.74 6.15
CA ASP A 66 -7.38 15.98 5.47
C ASP A 66 -5.91 16.36 5.70
N THR A 67 -5.44 16.33 6.96
CA THR A 67 -4.04 16.64 7.29
C THR A 67 -3.07 15.66 6.60
N LEU A 68 -3.38 14.37 6.57
CA LEU A 68 -2.58 13.40 5.81
C LEU A 68 -2.61 13.70 4.31
N GLY A 69 -3.75 14.13 3.79
CA GLY A 69 -3.89 14.52 2.40
C GLY A 69 -3.00 15.70 2.02
N GLN A 70 -2.99 16.75 2.85
CA GLN A 70 -2.09 17.89 2.68
C GLN A 70 -0.62 17.48 2.73
N ARG A 71 -0.22 16.60 3.67
CA ARG A 71 1.16 16.12 3.80
C ARG A 71 1.63 15.26 2.63
N SER A 72 0.74 14.43 2.08
CA SER A 72 1.06 13.45 1.03
C SER A 72 0.81 13.95 -0.39
N GLY A 73 0.09 15.07 -0.55
CA GLY A 73 -0.43 15.50 -1.85
C GLY A 73 -1.48 14.54 -2.43
N VAL A 74 -2.04 13.64 -1.63
CA VAL A 74 -3.15 12.74 -2.01
C VAL A 74 -4.45 13.34 -1.49
N SER A 75 -5.51 13.37 -2.29
CA SER A 75 -6.77 13.97 -1.82
C SER A 75 -7.35 13.21 -0.63
N MET A 76 -7.96 13.94 0.31
CA MET A 76 -8.66 13.40 1.47
C MET A 76 -9.68 12.31 1.05
N PHE A 77 -10.42 12.52 -0.04
CA PHE A 77 -11.36 11.54 -0.58
C PHE A 77 -10.70 10.22 -1.01
N VAL A 78 -9.50 10.27 -1.59
CA VAL A 78 -8.75 9.05 -1.96
C VAL A 78 -8.32 8.30 -0.70
N ILE A 79 -7.78 9.00 0.30
CA ILE A 79 -7.41 8.40 1.60
C ILE A 79 -8.64 7.75 2.23
N ALA A 80 -9.75 8.48 2.29
CA ALA A 80 -10.98 7.99 2.87
C ALA A 80 -11.50 6.74 2.15
N HIS A 81 -11.41 6.67 0.81
CA HIS A 81 -11.77 5.48 0.04
C HIS A 81 -10.84 4.29 0.31
N ILE A 82 -9.54 4.52 0.46
CA ILE A 82 -8.58 3.45 0.82
C ILE A 82 -8.92 2.90 2.20
N GLU A 83 -9.13 3.76 3.20
CA GLU A 83 -9.44 3.35 4.58
C GLU A 83 -10.75 2.55 4.72
N ARG A 84 -11.67 2.69 3.76
CA ARG A 84 -12.93 1.90 3.68
C ARG A 84 -12.90 0.81 2.62
N GLN A 85 -11.73 0.49 2.06
CA GLN A 85 -11.53 -0.55 1.04
C GLN A 85 -12.36 -0.36 -0.25
N ALA A 86 -12.80 0.87 -0.53
CA ALA A 86 -13.71 1.16 -1.65
C ALA A 86 -12.99 1.47 -2.98
N ARG A 87 -11.66 1.56 -2.98
CA ARG A 87 -10.88 1.84 -4.19
C ARG A 87 -9.51 1.19 -4.16
N ASN A 88 -9.10 0.62 -5.29
CA ASN A 88 -7.75 0.10 -5.54
C ASN A 88 -6.78 1.26 -5.85
N PRO A 89 -5.80 1.56 -4.98
CA PRO A 89 -4.81 2.60 -5.23
C PRO A 89 -3.66 2.10 -6.12
N SER A 90 -2.89 3.04 -6.66
CA SER A 90 -1.63 2.73 -7.31
C SER A 90 -0.46 2.72 -6.32
N LEU A 91 0.62 2.01 -6.65
CA LEU A 91 1.83 2.02 -5.83
C LEU A 91 2.41 3.43 -5.66
N GLN A 92 2.30 4.29 -6.68
CA GLN A 92 2.73 5.69 -6.55
C GLN A 92 1.92 6.45 -5.49
N THR A 93 0.60 6.23 -5.44
CA THR A 93 -0.24 6.81 -4.40
C THR A 93 0.14 6.30 -3.01
N LEU A 94 0.39 4.99 -2.90
CA LEU A 94 0.83 4.38 -1.64
C LEU A 94 2.20 4.87 -1.19
N ALA A 95 3.15 5.05 -2.12
CA ALA A 95 4.48 5.57 -1.82
C ALA A 95 4.41 7.00 -1.25
N ARG A 96 3.56 7.87 -1.82
CA ARG A 96 3.34 9.22 -1.26
C ARG A 96 2.76 9.18 0.15
N LEU A 97 1.81 8.27 0.40
CA LEU A 97 1.24 8.09 1.73
C LEU A 97 2.28 7.55 2.72
N ALA A 98 3.09 6.57 2.30
CA ALA A 98 4.17 6.00 3.11
C ALA A 98 5.16 7.08 3.55
N VAL A 99 5.65 7.91 2.61
CA VAL A 99 6.56 9.03 2.91
C VAL A 99 5.92 10.03 3.88
N ALA A 100 4.63 10.39 3.69
CA ALA A 100 3.95 11.32 4.58
C ALA A 100 3.70 10.76 5.99
N LEU A 101 3.72 9.43 6.15
CA LEU A 101 3.56 8.72 7.41
C LEU A 101 4.90 8.33 8.05
N ASP A 102 6.02 8.64 7.40
CA ASP A 102 7.36 8.19 7.82
C ASP A 102 7.47 6.65 7.91
N LEU A 103 6.91 5.97 6.90
CA LEU A 103 6.89 4.51 6.80
C LEU A 103 7.47 4.05 5.46
N SER A 104 7.92 2.80 5.42
CA SER A 104 8.20 2.12 4.16
C SER A 104 6.90 1.69 3.48
N LEU A 105 6.96 1.50 2.15
CA LEU A 105 5.83 0.92 1.41
C LEU A 105 5.52 -0.51 1.88
N GLU A 106 6.56 -1.28 2.18
CA GLU A 106 6.43 -2.63 2.79
C GLU A 106 5.61 -2.57 4.08
N ALA A 107 5.87 -1.61 4.98
CA ALA A 107 5.14 -1.51 6.25
C ALA A 107 3.64 -1.25 6.07
N LEU A 108 3.22 -0.56 5.00
CA LEU A 108 1.80 -0.38 4.69
C LEU A 108 1.14 -1.65 4.16
N LEU A 109 1.91 -2.58 3.57
CA LEU A 109 1.41 -3.74 2.82
C LEU A 109 1.68 -5.08 3.51
N SER A 110 2.40 -5.06 4.63
CA SER A 110 2.69 -6.23 5.45
C SER A 110 1.60 -6.48 6.50
N GLN A 111 1.36 -7.75 6.76
CA GLN A 111 0.31 -8.21 7.66
C GLN A 111 0.69 -8.13 9.12
#